data_AF-A0A946SSH7-F1
#
_entry.id   AF-A0A946SSH7-F1
#
_cell.length_a   1.000
_cell.length_b   1.000
_cell.length_c   1.000
_cell.angle_alpha   90.00
_cell.angle_beta   90.00
_cell.angle_gamma   90.00
#
_symmetry.space_group_name_H-M   'P 1'
#
loop_
_entity.id
_entity.type
_entity.pdbx_description
1 polymer ?
#
loop_
_entity_poly.entity_id
_entity_poly.type
_entity_poly.pdbx_seq_one_letter_code
_entity_poly.pdbx_strand_id
1 'polypeptide(L)' 'ATLDLSAPVMDNVDQLCWVGPQKHFEQICTHLDAPRIAQRAFALAKRRG' A
#
# COMPACT_ATOMS: atom_id res chain seq x y z
N ALA A 1 15.69 -1.46 23.01
CA ALA A 1 15.40 -0.34 22.10
C ALA A 1 14.31 0.51 22.73
N THR A 2 14.45 1.83 22.72
CA THR A 2 13.45 2.76 23.27
C THR A 2 12.64 3.35 22.12
N LEU A 3 11.32 3.42 22.28
CA LEU A 3 10.41 3.96 21.27
C LEU A 3 10.51 5.49 21.25
N ASP A 4 10.77 6.08 20.08
CA ASP A 4 10.73 7.54 19.89
C ASP A 4 9.29 8.00 19.63
N LEU A 5 8.74 8.75 20.57
CA LEU A 5 7.37 9.29 20.49
C LEU A 5 7.28 10.61 19.72
N SER A 6 8.42 11.19 19.33
CA SER A 6 8.47 12.44 18.55
C SER A 6 8.52 12.21 17.04
N ALA A 7 8.56 10.94 16.62
CA ALA A 7 8.55 10.60 15.21
C ALA A 7 7.29 11.18 14.53
N PRO A 8 7.43 11.82 13.35
CA PRO A 8 6.29 12.31 12.60
C PRO A 8 5.46 11.11 12.11
N VAL A 9 4.43 10.80 12.88
CA VAL A 9 3.43 9.78 12.57
C VAL A 9 2.14 10.46 12.19
N MET A 10 1.21 9.71 11.62
CA MET A 10 -0.12 10.20 11.33
C MET A 10 -0.95 10.47 12.58
N ASP A 11 -1.82 11.48 12.50
CA ASP A 11 -2.70 11.90 13.59
C ASP A 11 -3.83 10.90 13.86
N ASN A 12 -4.25 10.16 12.83
CA ASN A 12 -5.32 9.16 12.95
C ASN A 12 -5.04 7.92 12.09
N VAL A 13 -5.57 6.78 12.54
CA VAL A 13 -5.45 5.50 11.83
C VAL A 13 -6.24 5.51 10.52
N ASP A 14 -7.26 6.36 10.38
CA ASP A 14 -8.03 6.47 9.14
C ASP A 14 -7.17 6.99 7.97
N GLN A 15 -6.09 7.73 8.23
CA GLN A 15 -5.10 8.11 7.23
C GLN A 15 -4.32 6.89 6.68
N LEU A 16 -4.33 5.74 7.36
CA LEU A 16 -3.82 4.46 6.84
C LEU A 16 -4.81 3.76 5.90
N CYS A 17 -6.02 4.31 5.69
CA CYS A 17 -7.00 3.73 4.79
C CYS A 17 -6.38 3.52 3.41
N TRP A 18 -6.07 2.26 3.12
CA TRP A 18 -5.43 1.89 1.87
C TRP A 18 -6.47 1.92 0.74
N VAL A 19 -6.33 2.89 -0.16
CA VAL A 19 -7.19 3.11 -1.33
C VAL A 19 -6.77 2.32 -2.58
N GLY A 20 -5.70 1.54 -2.46
CA GLY A 20 -5.15 0.74 -3.55
C GLY A 20 -3.69 1.04 -3.87
N PRO A 21 -3.11 0.31 -4.83
CA PRO A 21 -1.73 0.49 -5.24
C PRO A 21 -1.52 1.80 -6.01
N GLN A 22 -0.31 2.35 -5.95
CA GLN A 22 0.07 3.53 -6.74
C GLN A 22 0.16 3.21 -8.23
N LYS A 23 0.06 4.23 -9.10
CA LYS A 23 0.02 4.07 -10.57
C LYS A 23 1.19 3.25 -11.13
N HIS A 24 2.39 3.38 -10.56
CA HIS A 24 3.59 2.67 -11.02
C HIS A 24 3.77 1.27 -10.40
N PHE A 25 2.87 0.84 -9.51
CA PHE A 25 3.00 -0.46 -8.81
C PHE A 25 2.96 -1.64 -9.79
N GLU A 26 2.13 -1.55 -10.83
CA GLU A 26 2.05 -2.59 -11.86
C GLU A 26 3.36 -2.73 -12.63
N GLN A 27 4.01 -1.60 -12.95
CA GLN A 27 5.29 -1.57 -13.65
C GLN A 27 6.39 -2.26 -12.83
N ILE A 28 6.40 -2.03 -11.51
CA ILE A 28 7.32 -2.71 -10.58
C ILE A 28 7.04 -4.21 -10.54
N CYS A 29 5.77 -4.62 -10.46
CA CYS A 29 5.41 -6.04 -10.46
C CYS A 29 5.83 -6.75 -11.74
N THR A 30 5.72 -6.08 -12.89
CA THR A 30 6.22 -6.60 -14.18
C THR A 30 7.74 -6.73 -14.17
N HIS A 31 8.47 -5.73 -13.66
CA HIS A 31 9.93 -5.80 -13.57
C HIS A 31 10.44 -6.94 -12.67
N LEU A 32 9.64 -7.32 -11.67
CA LEU A 32 9.96 -8.41 -10.72
C LEU A 32 9.40 -9.78 -11.17
N ASP A 33 8.87 -9.92 -12.39
CA ASP A 33 8.18 -11.12 -12.87
C ASP A 33 7.07 -11.60 -11.91
N ALA A 34 6.39 -10.66 -11.26
CA ALA A 34 5.38 -10.89 -10.24
C ALA A 34 3.99 -10.30 -10.58
N PRO A 35 3.44 -10.51 -11.80
CA PRO A 35 2.19 -9.87 -12.24
C PRO A 35 0.97 -10.22 -11.38
N ARG A 36 0.97 -11.41 -10.74
CA ARG A 36 -0.11 -11.84 -9.84
C ARG A 36 -0.24 -10.95 -8.59
N ILE A 37 0.84 -10.29 -8.16
CA ILE A 37 0.81 -9.38 -7.00
C ILE A 37 -0.02 -8.13 -7.34
N ALA A 38 0.23 -7.53 -8.51
CA ALA A 38 -0.55 -6.40 -9.00
C ALA A 38 -2.04 -6.77 -9.07
N GLN A 39 -2.37 -7.89 -9.71
CA GLN A 39 -3.76 -8.37 -9.82
C GLN A 39 -4.47 -8.48 -8.46
N ARG A 40 -3.80 -9.08 -7.47
CA ARG A 40 -4.35 -9.22 -6.12
C ARG A 40 -4.53 -7.88 -5.41
N ALA A 41 -3.57 -6.97 -5.54
CA ALA A 41 -3.65 -5.63 -4.96
C ALA A 41 -4.83 -4.85 -5.55
N PHE A 42 -4.97 -4.81 -6.87
CA PHE A 42 -6.10 -4.15 -7.51
C PHE A 42 -7.45 -4.79 -7.15
N ALA A 43 -7.51 -6.13 -7.05
CA ALA A 43 -8.72 -6.82 -6.60
C ALA A 43 -9.10 -6.47 -5.15
N LEU A 44 -8.13 -6.35 -4.25
CA LEU A 44 -8.38 -5.98 -2.86
C LEU A 44 -8.86 -4.52 -2.75
N ALA A 45 -8.29 -3.60 -3.54
CA ALA A 45 -8.72 -2.21 -3.58
C ALA A 45 -10.18 -2.08 -4.03
N LYS A 46 -10.56 -2.81 -5.09
CA LYS A 46 -11.95 -2.86 -5.60
C LYS A 46 -12.97 -3.42 -4.61
N ARG A 47 -12.55 -4.20 -3.61
CA ARG A 47 -13.44 -4.74 -2.56
C ARG A 47 -13.61 -3.77 -1.39
N ARG A 48 -12.75 -2.76 -1.29
CA ARG A 48 -12.68 -1.81 -0.17
C ARG A 48 -13.25 -0.43 -0.50
N GLY A 49 -13.30 -0.06 -1.78
CA GLY A 49 -14.07 1.09 -2.28
C GLY A 49 -15.47 0.68 -2.69
#